data_AF-A0AAV5VMA1-F1
#
_entry.id   AF-A0AAV5VMA1-F1
#
_cell.length_a   1.000
_cell.length_b   1.000
_cell.length_c   1.000
_cell.angle_alpha   90.00
_cell.angle_beta   90.00
_cell.angle_gamma   90.00
#
_symmetry.space_group_name_H-M   'P 1'
#
loop_
_entity.id
_entity.type
_entity.pdbx_description
1 polymer ?
#
loop_
_entity_poly.entity_id
_entity_poly.type
_entity_poly.pdbx_seq_one_letter_code
_entity_poly.pdbx_strand_id
1 'polypeptide(L)'
;EEEEEEETNEEGKTVESDDETNSSLSLLSIYYSNKKADVDDFDWAVQCICGQDDDDGEAMVGCDNCVRWQHVECLYPRTKKAPEGKFLCTVCLPRETELSPGEARAYQAYMKKQKEKGAIRLTRSA
;
A
#
# COMPACT_ATOMS: atom_id res chain seq x y z
N GLU A 1 -4.40 37.12 -35.43
CA GLU A 1 -5.04 36.71 -34.16
C GLU A 1 -3.91 36.54 -33.14
N GLU A 2 -3.03 37.52 -32.90
CA GLU A 2 -3.24 38.89 -32.34
C GLU A 2 -4.07 38.79 -31.04
N GLU A 3 -3.41 38.81 -29.87
CA GLU A 3 -3.10 40.02 -29.06
C GLU A 3 -4.40 40.52 -28.39
N GLU A 4 -4.58 40.64 -27.08
CA GLU A 4 -3.91 41.43 -26.03
C GLU A 4 -4.80 41.25 -24.75
N GLU A 5 -4.25 41.29 -23.54
CA GLU A 5 -4.55 42.31 -22.48
C GLU A 5 -6.03 42.32 -22.00
N GLU A 6 -6.40 42.57 -20.75
CA GLU A 6 -5.87 43.47 -19.76
C GLU A 6 -6.56 43.18 -18.42
N GLU A 7 -5.95 43.76 -17.41
CA GLU A 7 -6.18 43.69 -16.00
C GLU A 7 -7.48 44.38 -15.51
N THR A 8 -7.71 44.19 -14.21
CA THR A 8 -8.18 45.19 -13.24
C THR A 8 -9.64 45.17 -12.72
N ASN A 9 -9.71 45.45 -11.41
CA ASN A 9 -10.76 46.06 -10.58
C ASN A 9 -11.83 45.13 -10.01
N GLU A 10 -11.85 44.89 -8.70
CA GLU A 10 -12.32 45.82 -7.64
C GLU A 10 -13.73 46.34 -7.93
N GLU A 11 -14.73 45.77 -7.27
CA GLU A 11 -15.62 46.45 -6.31
C GLU A 11 -16.89 45.62 -6.10
N GLY A 12 -17.22 45.45 -4.81
CA GLY A 12 -18.22 44.51 -4.36
C GLY A 12 -19.64 44.84 -4.81
N LYS A 13 -20.48 43.81 -4.78
CA LYS A 13 -21.92 44.00 -4.65
C LYS A 13 -22.51 42.97 -3.71
N THR A 14 -22.84 43.45 -2.52
CA THR A 14 -23.71 42.81 -1.53
C THR A 14 -25.05 42.49 -2.16
N VAL A 15 -25.52 41.24 -2.05
CA VAL A 15 -26.95 40.93 -1.96
C VAL A 15 -27.12 39.69 -1.08
N GLU A 16 -27.51 39.91 0.16
CA GLU A 16 -28.24 38.92 0.94
C GLU A 16 -29.60 38.75 0.28
N SER A 17 -30.08 37.51 0.11
CA SER A 17 -31.48 37.10 0.33
C SER A 17 -31.67 35.62 -0.05
N ASP A 18 -32.52 34.99 0.74
CA ASP A 18 -32.68 33.56 0.96
C ASP A 18 -33.40 32.75 -0.15
N ASP A 19 -33.37 31.43 0.08
CA ASP A 19 -34.29 30.37 -0.37
C ASP A 19 -34.02 29.56 -1.68
N GLU A 20 -33.42 28.39 -1.45
CA GLU A 20 -33.87 27.04 -1.88
C GLU A 20 -34.22 26.75 -3.35
N THR A 21 -33.22 26.38 -4.16
CA THR A 21 -33.26 25.14 -4.97
C THR A 21 -31.84 24.62 -5.22
N ASN A 22 -31.27 23.89 -4.27
CA ASN A 22 -29.93 23.29 -4.43
C ASN A 22 -29.93 21.82 -4.00
N SER A 23 -30.72 20.98 -4.68
CA SER A 23 -30.83 19.56 -4.32
C SER A 23 -30.19 18.59 -5.32
N SER A 24 -30.14 18.91 -6.62
CA SER A 24 -29.60 17.95 -7.61
C SER A 24 -28.09 18.09 -7.86
N LEU A 25 -27.55 19.32 -7.81
CA LEU A 25 -26.11 19.57 -7.99
C LEU A 25 -25.32 19.58 -6.68
N SER A 26 -26.00 19.77 -5.54
CA SER A 26 -25.43 19.59 -4.20
C SER A 26 -25.10 18.11 -3.94
N LEU A 27 -26.00 17.17 -4.29
CA LEU A 27 -25.71 15.74 -4.15
C LEU A 27 -24.63 15.27 -5.12
N LEU A 28 -24.59 15.82 -6.34
CA LEU A 28 -23.55 15.48 -7.30
C LEU A 28 -22.18 16.06 -6.87
N SER A 29 -22.14 17.27 -6.32
CA SER A 29 -20.91 17.85 -5.74
C SER A 29 -20.49 17.15 -4.45
N ILE A 30 -21.38 16.79 -3.54
CA ILE A 30 -21.06 15.96 -2.37
C ILE A 30 -20.56 14.57 -2.82
N TYR A 31 -21.14 13.98 -3.87
CA TYR A 31 -20.70 12.71 -4.45
C TYR A 31 -19.30 12.82 -5.09
N TYR A 32 -19.01 13.88 -5.86
CA TYR A 32 -17.69 14.12 -6.48
C TYR A 32 -16.65 14.66 -5.49
N SER A 33 -17.05 15.39 -4.45
CA SER A 33 -16.18 15.88 -3.36
C SER A 33 -15.78 14.75 -2.41
N ASN A 34 -16.63 13.74 -2.20
CA ASN A 34 -16.25 12.50 -1.51
C ASN A 34 -15.46 11.53 -2.39
N LYS A 35 -15.40 11.75 -3.71
CA LYS A 35 -14.60 10.98 -4.67
C LYS A 35 -13.25 11.66 -4.96
N LYS A 36 -12.68 12.33 -3.95
CA LYS A 36 -11.31 12.83 -3.97
C LYS A 36 -10.46 11.97 -3.02
N ALA A 37 -10.31 10.70 -3.38
CA ALA A 37 -9.16 9.91 -2.99
C ALA A 37 -8.41 9.64 -4.29
N ASP A 38 -7.21 10.21 -4.40
CA ASP A 38 -6.23 9.97 -5.45
C ASP A 38 -6.28 8.52 -5.96
N VAL A 39 -6.71 8.35 -7.20
CA VAL A 39 -6.49 7.12 -7.97
C VAL A 39 -5.42 7.45 -8.99
N ASP A 40 -4.18 7.51 -8.54
CA ASP A 40 -2.99 7.30 -9.38
C ASP A 40 -1.76 7.04 -8.49
N ASP A 41 -1.73 5.88 -7.85
CA ASP A 41 -0.50 5.26 -7.34
C ASP A 41 -0.80 3.75 -7.26
N PHE A 42 -0.07 2.94 -8.03
CA PHE A 42 -0.08 1.50 -7.81
C PHE A 42 0.64 1.27 -6.48
N ASP A 43 -0.12 1.29 -5.39
CA ASP A 43 0.35 1.20 -4.01
C ASP A 43 0.94 -0.21 -3.76
N TRP A 44 2.20 -0.38 -4.14
CA TRP A 44 2.97 -1.58 -3.86
C TRP A 44 3.30 -1.54 -2.37
N ALA A 45 2.60 -2.36 -1.59
CA ALA A 45 2.77 -2.43 -0.16
C ALA A 45 3.31 -3.79 0.27
N VAL A 46 4.24 -3.80 1.23
CA VAL A 46 4.61 -5.03 1.93
C VAL A 46 3.52 -5.31 2.96
N GLN A 47 2.84 -6.44 2.80
CA GLN A 47 1.81 -6.87 3.74
C GLN A 47 1.84 -8.40 3.85
N CYS A 48 2.78 -8.87 4.66
CA CYS A 48 2.96 -10.28 4.93
C CYS A 48 2.12 -10.75 6.13
N ILE A 49 1.80 -12.05 6.18
CA ILE A 49 1.08 -12.66 7.32
C ILE A 49 1.82 -12.53 8.65
N CYS A 50 3.14 -12.29 8.64
CA CYS A 50 3.93 -12.05 9.84
C CYS A 50 3.69 -10.66 10.45
N GLY A 51 2.96 -9.77 9.76
CA GLY A 51 2.69 -8.40 10.19
C GLY A 51 3.90 -7.47 10.08
N GLN A 52 4.89 -7.82 9.25
CA GLN A 52 5.93 -6.87 8.83
C GLN A 52 5.47 -6.17 7.55
N ASP A 53 5.73 -4.87 7.52
CA ASP A 53 5.39 -3.89 6.49
C ASP A 53 6.63 -3.29 5.80
N ASP A 54 7.81 -3.78 6.16
CA ASP A 54 9.10 -3.40 5.57
C ASP A 54 9.75 -4.58 4.81
N ASP A 55 10.57 -4.27 3.81
CA ASP A 55 11.46 -5.25 3.17
C ASP A 55 12.71 -5.48 4.04
N ASP A 56 12.83 -6.69 4.57
CA ASP A 56 13.91 -7.17 5.42
C ASP A 56 15.07 -7.82 4.63
N GLY A 57 15.02 -7.72 3.30
CA GLY A 57 16.00 -8.33 2.39
C GLY A 57 15.90 -9.85 2.35
N GLU A 58 14.77 -10.43 2.75
CA GLU A 58 14.45 -11.84 2.53
C GLU A 58 13.74 -12.03 1.18
N ALA A 59 13.64 -13.28 0.73
CA ALA A 59 12.91 -13.59 -0.50
C ALA A 59 11.42 -13.24 -0.36
N MET A 60 10.94 -12.35 -1.22
CA MET A 60 9.54 -11.92 -1.28
C MET A 60 8.87 -12.33 -2.59
N VAL A 61 7.54 -12.45 -2.55
CA VAL A 61 6.68 -12.72 -3.71
C VAL A 61 5.55 -11.70 -3.74
N GLY A 62 5.32 -11.08 -4.90
CA GLY A 62 4.29 -10.07 -5.12
C GLY A 62 3.02 -10.66 -5.71
N CYS A 63 1.86 -10.25 -5.19
CA CYS A 63 0.54 -10.67 -5.68
C CYS A 63 0.21 -10.09 -7.06
N ASP A 64 -0.20 -10.92 -8.02
CA ASP A 64 -0.56 -10.49 -9.38
C ASP A 64 -1.82 -9.60 -9.44
N ASN A 65 -2.67 -9.64 -8.41
CA ASN A 65 -3.95 -8.91 -8.40
C ASN A 65 -3.87 -7.55 -7.69
N CYS A 66 -3.13 -7.47 -6.59
CA CYS A 66 -3.11 -6.29 -5.72
C CYS A 66 -1.70 -5.77 -5.41
N VAL A 67 -0.68 -6.37 -6.01
CA VAL A 67 0.74 -5.97 -5.90
C VAL A 67 1.24 -5.90 -4.45
N ARG A 68 0.59 -6.64 -3.53
CA ARG A 68 1.05 -6.79 -2.15
C ARG A 68 2.15 -7.82 -2.07
N TRP A 69 3.19 -7.50 -1.32
CA TRP A 69 4.37 -8.32 -1.16
C TRP A 69 4.31 -9.12 0.14
N GLN A 70 4.67 -10.41 0.05
CA GLN A 70 4.69 -11.35 1.16
C GLN A 70 5.98 -12.16 1.14
N HIS A 71 6.50 -12.52 2.32
CA HIS A 71 7.69 -13.36 2.42
C HIS A 71 7.41 -14.78 1.92
N VAL A 72 8.30 -15.30 1.07
CA VAL A 72 8.22 -16.67 0.56
C VAL A 72 8.29 -17.68 1.70
N GLU A 73 9.17 -17.47 2.68
CA GLU A 73 9.32 -18.39 3.81
C GLU A 73 8.14 -18.36 4.79
N CYS A 74 7.37 -17.26 4.84
CA CYS A 74 6.14 -17.21 5.63
C CYS A 74 5.02 -18.05 4.99
N LEU A 75 4.96 -18.09 3.66
CA LEU A 75 3.92 -18.80 2.92
C LEU A 75 4.29 -20.25 2.61
N TYR A 76 5.57 -20.51 2.39
CA TYR A 76 6.10 -21.80 1.96
C TYR A 76 7.34 -22.17 2.79
N PRO A 77 7.21 -22.36 4.12
CA PRO A 77 8.34 -22.60 5.01
C PRO A 77 9.13 -23.87 4.65
N ARG A 78 8.45 -24.88 4.09
CA ARG A 78 9.05 -26.16 3.71
C ARG A 78 9.83 -26.09 2.39
N THR A 79 9.28 -25.45 1.36
CA THR A 79 9.91 -25.41 0.04
C THR A 79 10.84 -24.22 -0.12
N LYS A 80 10.64 -23.14 0.65
CA LYS A 80 11.38 -21.86 0.59
C LYS A 80 11.44 -21.29 -0.84
N LYS A 81 10.44 -21.62 -1.65
CA LYS A 81 10.34 -21.23 -3.06
C LYS A 81 8.93 -20.79 -3.36
N ALA A 82 8.82 -19.68 -4.08
CA ALA A 82 7.55 -19.23 -4.63
C ALA A 82 7.05 -20.27 -5.68
N PRO A 83 5.73 -20.44 -5.83
CA PRO A 83 5.17 -21.32 -6.85
C PRO A 83 5.52 -20.80 -8.24
N GLU A 84 5.69 -21.72 -9.20
CA GLU A 84 5.83 -21.37 -10.60
C GLU A 84 4.47 -20.96 -11.15
N GLY A 85 4.32 -19.70 -11.59
CA GLY A 85 3.10 -19.17 -12.18
C GLY A 85 2.48 -18.02 -11.36
N LYS A 86 1.15 -17.88 -11.46
CA LYS A 86 0.43 -16.77 -10.81
C LYS A 86 0.41 -16.95 -9.30
N PHE A 87 0.75 -15.89 -8.58
CA PHE A 87 0.69 -15.83 -7.12
C PHE A 87 -0.40 -14.86 -6.66
N LEU A 88 -1.27 -15.34 -5.78
CA LEU A 88 -2.29 -14.54 -5.10
C LEU A 88 -2.00 -14.53 -3.59
N CYS A 89 -1.98 -13.34 -2.99
CA CYS A 89 -1.79 -13.18 -1.55
C CYS A 89 -2.96 -13.78 -0.75
N THR A 90 -2.74 -13.99 0.55
CA THR A 90 -3.76 -14.52 1.48
C THR A 90 -5.02 -13.67 1.60
N VAL A 91 -4.97 -12.41 1.18
CA VAL A 91 -6.15 -11.52 1.13
C VAL A 91 -6.94 -11.71 -0.16
N CYS A 92 -6.27 -11.87 -1.31
CA CYS A 92 -6.93 -12.07 -2.60
C CYS A 92 -7.47 -13.51 -2.74
N LEU A 93 -6.76 -14.47 -2.18
CA LEU A 93 -7.17 -15.87 -2.12
C LEU A 93 -6.97 -16.39 -0.69
N PRO A 94 -8.00 -16.32 0.17
CA PRO A 94 -7.96 -16.91 1.49
C PRO A 94 -7.67 -18.40 1.39
N ARG A 95 -6.56 -18.83 1.98
CA ARG A 95 -6.12 -20.23 2.04
C ARG A 95 -5.49 -20.50 3.41
N GLU A 96 -5.54 -21.75 3.83
CA GLU A 96 -4.79 -22.19 5.00
C GLU A 96 -3.29 -22.14 4.69
N THR A 97 -2.54 -21.41 5.51
CA THR A 97 -1.07 -21.35 5.44
C THR A 97 -0.46 -22.33 6.43
N GLU A 98 0.71 -22.88 6.11
CA GLU A 98 1.43 -23.80 7.02
C GLU A 98 1.83 -23.12 8.34
N LEU A 99 2.02 -21.80 8.32
CA LEU A 99 2.33 -21.00 9.50
C LEU A 99 1.16 -20.09 9.85
N SER A 100 0.87 -19.97 11.14
CA SER A 100 0.04 -18.89 11.67
C SER A 100 0.78 -17.55 11.63
N PRO A 101 0.07 -16.41 11.68
CA PRO A 101 0.70 -15.08 11.77
C PRO A 101 1.73 -14.94 12.89
N GLY A 102 1.45 -15.51 14.06
CA GLY A 102 2.34 -15.48 15.21
C GLY A 102 3.62 -16.28 15.00
N GLU A 103 3.51 -17.46 14.39
CA GLU A 103 4.67 -18.31 14.06
C GLU A 103 5.52 -17.66 12.95
N ALA A 104 4.89 -17.12 11.91
CA ALA A 104 5.56 -16.40 10.84
C ALA A 104 6.36 -15.20 11.39
N ARG A 105 5.78 -14.44 12.32
CA ARG A 105 6.46 -13.33 13.00
C ARG A 105 7.65 -13.80 13.84
N ALA A 106 7.48 -14.87 14.62
CA ALA A 106 8.57 -15.43 15.42
C ALA A 106 9.72 -15.94 14.54
N TYR A 107 9.39 -16.55 13.41
CA TYR A 107 10.34 -17.05 12.43
C TYR A 107 11.17 -15.91 11.82
N GLN A 108 10.55 -14.82 11.35
CA GLN A 108 11.29 -13.68 10.81
C GLN A 108 12.18 -12.99 11.86
N ALA A 109 11.67 -12.85 13.09
CA ALA A 109 12.47 -12.32 14.20
C ALA A 109 13.69 -13.21 14.53
N TYR A 110 13.57 -14.54 14.38
CA TYR A 110 14.68 -15.46 14.56
C TYR A 110 15.73 -15.30 13.45
N MET A 111 15.30 -15.24 12.19
CA MET A 111 16.21 -15.09 11.04
C MET A 111 17.00 -13.78 11.10
N LYS A 112 16.34 -12.66 11.44
CA LYS A 112 16.99 -11.36 11.63
C LYS A 112 18.13 -11.42 12.65
N LYS A 113 17.90 -12.05 13.82
CA LYS A 113 18.94 -12.23 14.85
C LYS A 113 20.11 -13.09 14.38
N GLN A 114 19.88 -14.08 13.52
CA GLN A 114 20.95 -14.92 12.97
C GLN A 114 21.81 -14.14 11.97
N LYS A 115 21.18 -13.33 11.09
CA LYS A 115 21.90 -12.42 10.18
C LYS A 115 22.76 -11.41 10.93
N GLU A 116 22.22 -10.78 11.97
CA GLU A 116 22.98 -9.84 12.83
C GLU A 116 24.19 -10.52 13.50
N LYS A 117 24.01 -11.72 14.06
CA LYS A 117 25.12 -12.50 14.65
C LYS A 117 26.16 -12.89 13.60
N GLY A 118 25.73 -13.28 12.40
CA GLY A 118 26.61 -13.59 11.28
C GLY A 118 27.45 -12.39 10.86
N ALA A 119 26.81 -11.23 10.71
CA ALA A 119 27.48 -9.97 10.39
C ALA A 119 28.52 -9.59 11.47
N ILE A 120 28.16 -9.69 12.75
CA ILE A 120 29.09 -9.41 13.87
C ILE A 120 30.30 -10.36 13.87
N ARG A 121 30.12 -11.63 13.49
CA ARG A 121 31.24 -12.58 13.39
C ARG A 121 32.20 -12.20 12.27
N LEU A 122 31.69 -11.74 11.13
CA LEU A 122 32.51 -11.30 10.00
C LEU A 122 33.31 -10.02 10.31
N THR A 123 32.73 -9.07 11.03
CA THR A 123 33.41 -7.79 11.36
C THR A 123 34.47 -7.91 12.45
N ARG A 124 34.50 -9.01 13.22
CA ARG A 124 35.48 -9.23 14.31
C ARG A 124 36.70 -10.05 13.88
N SER A 125 36.72 -10.53 12.64
CA SER A 125 37.82 -11.30 12.07
C SER A 125 38.69 -10.50 11.09
N ALA A 126 38.51 -9.17 11.03
CA ALA A 126 39.29 -8.24 10.23
C ALA A 126 40.15 -7.35 11.15
#